data_AF-A0A1G9G2L1-F1
#
_entry.id   AF-A0A1G9G2L1-F1
#
_cell.length_a   1.000
_cell.length_b   1.000
_cell.length_c   1.000
_cell.angle_alpha   90.00
_cell.angle_beta   90.00
_cell.angle_gamma   90.00
#
_symmetry.space_group_name_H-M   'P 1'
#
loop_
_entity.id
_entity.type
_entity.pdbx_description
1 polymer ?
#
loop_
_entity_poly.entity_id
_entity_poly.type
_entity_poly.pdbx_seq_one_letter_code
_entity_poly.pdbx_strand_id
1 'polypeptide(L)'
;MSAGFEIARGTVEQQASRMRAHGDDYAAALRRLSERGPGAGSWAGGSLLSVLAGPYAEAVGLGLRAMTELSATMTGTGDALDRASANTRETERAGEEGARRIADLLSGGRA
;
A
#
# COMPACT_ATOMS: atom_id res chain seq x y z
N MET A 1 -24.84 -19.54 -3.10
CA MET A 1 -23.68 -19.32 -2.20
C MET A 1 -22.80 -18.18 -2.73
N SER A 2 -23.26 -16.91 -2.67
CA SER A 2 -22.56 -15.77 -3.32
C SER A 2 -22.19 -14.64 -2.34
N ALA A 3 -22.98 -14.40 -1.28
CA ALA A 3 -22.75 -13.30 -0.35
C ALA A 3 -21.40 -13.32 0.40
N GLY A 4 -20.82 -14.50 0.68
CA GLY A 4 -19.58 -14.61 1.45
C GLY A 4 -18.33 -14.11 0.70
N PHE A 5 -18.23 -14.40 -0.59
CA PHE A 5 -17.11 -13.94 -1.43
C PHE A 5 -17.18 -12.43 -1.70
N GLU A 6 -18.38 -11.89 -1.86
CA GLU A 6 -18.60 -10.48 -2.12
C GLU A 6 -18.25 -9.60 -0.89
N ILE A 7 -18.60 -10.04 0.32
CA ILE A 7 -18.24 -9.35 1.58
C ILE A 7 -16.72 -9.37 1.82
N ALA A 8 -16.05 -10.50 1.54
CA ALA A 8 -14.60 -10.60 1.66
C ALA A 8 -13.89 -9.67 0.66
N ARG A 9 -14.39 -9.57 -0.58
CA ARG A 9 -13.85 -8.71 -1.64
C ARG A 9 -13.96 -7.22 -1.29
N GLY A 10 -15.15 -6.76 -0.89
CA GLY A 10 -15.34 -5.35 -0.49
C GLY A 10 -14.42 -4.95 0.67
N THR A 11 -14.12 -5.90 1.56
CA THR A 11 -13.15 -5.70 2.64
C THR A 11 -11.72 -5.55 2.10
N VAL A 12 -11.30 -6.37 1.13
CA VAL A 12 -9.96 -6.31 0.51
C VAL A 12 -9.75 -4.98 -0.22
N GLU A 13 -10.72 -4.53 -1.02
CA GLU A 13 -10.63 -3.25 -1.73
C GLU A 13 -10.53 -2.06 -0.76
N GLN A 14 -11.32 -2.11 0.33
CA GLN A 14 -11.25 -1.10 1.38
C GLN A 14 -9.88 -1.10 2.07
N GLN A 15 -9.31 -2.26 2.40
CA GLN A 15 -7.97 -2.32 3.00
C GLN A 15 -6.88 -1.87 2.02
N ALA A 16 -7.00 -2.20 0.74
CA ALA A 16 -6.08 -1.74 -0.30
C ALA A 16 -6.04 -0.22 -0.42
N SER A 17 -7.21 0.44 -0.35
CA SER A 17 -7.32 1.90 -0.33
C SER A 17 -6.70 2.51 0.93
N ARG A 18 -7.00 1.95 2.11
CA ARG A 18 -6.44 2.43 3.39
C ARG A 18 -4.92 2.30 3.43
N MET A 19 -4.37 1.20 2.92
CA MET A 19 -2.92 0.97 2.90
C MET A 19 -2.18 2.02 2.05
N ARG A 20 -2.74 2.39 0.88
CA ARG A 20 -2.21 3.46 0.03
C ARG A 20 -2.28 4.82 0.73
N ALA A 21 -3.44 5.18 1.26
CA ALA A 21 -3.63 6.44 1.97
C ALA A 21 -2.65 6.59 3.15
N HIS A 22 -2.49 5.52 3.95
CA HIS A 22 -1.52 5.53 5.03
C HIS A 22 -0.08 5.60 4.54
N GLY A 23 0.27 4.90 3.45
CA GLY A 23 1.58 5.00 2.83
C GLY A 23 1.91 6.44 2.40
N ASP A 24 0.96 7.11 1.75
CA ASP A 24 1.10 8.50 1.28
C ASP A 24 1.19 9.50 2.44
N ASP A 25 0.35 9.35 3.47
CA ASP A 25 0.39 10.16 4.69
C ASP A 25 1.76 10.03 5.38
N TYR A 26 2.28 8.80 5.45
CA TYR A 26 3.58 8.52 6.05
C TYR A 26 4.72 9.13 5.23
N ALA A 27 4.69 9.00 3.90
CA ALA A 27 5.66 9.64 3.00
C ALA A 27 5.66 11.17 3.17
N ALA A 28 4.48 11.78 3.26
CA ALA A 28 4.35 13.21 3.46
C ALA A 28 4.92 13.67 4.81
N ALA A 29 4.69 12.90 5.88
CA ALA A 29 5.25 13.17 7.20
C ALA A 29 6.78 13.05 7.21
N LEU A 30 7.33 12.02 6.58
CA LEU A 30 8.78 11.80 6.48
C LEU A 30 9.47 12.89 5.66
N ARG A 31 8.86 13.35 4.56
CA ARG A 31 9.37 14.48 3.79
C ARG A 31 9.49 15.74 4.64
N ARG A 32 8.46 16.08 5.41
CA ARG A 32 8.49 17.23 6.35
C ARG A 32 9.59 17.08 7.40
N LEU A 33 9.78 15.86 7.93
CA LEU A 33 10.83 15.58 8.91
C LEU A 33 12.23 15.70 8.28
N SER A 34 12.41 15.24 7.05
CA SER A 34 13.65 15.37 6.29
C SER A 34 13.98 16.83 5.98
N GLU A 35 12.99 17.62 5.55
CA GLU A 35 13.14 19.06 5.26
C GLU A 35 13.52 19.87 6.50
N ARG A 36 12.97 19.51 7.67
CA ARG A 36 13.34 20.10 8.96
C ARG A 36 14.79 19.78 9.35
N GLY A 37 15.33 18.67 8.86
CA GLY A 37 16.64 18.15 9.22
C GLY A 37 16.75 17.73 10.69
N PRO A 38 17.94 17.27 11.13
CA PRO A 38 18.18 16.81 12.49
C PRO A 38 18.17 17.93 13.56
N GLY A 39 17.67 19.14 13.25
CA GLY A 39 17.62 20.22 14.23
C GLY A 39 19.01 20.75 14.58
N ALA A 40 19.69 21.34 13.60
CA ALA A 40 21.03 21.92 13.77
C ALA A 40 21.09 23.11 14.77
N GLY A 41 19.94 23.67 15.17
CA GLY A 41 19.89 24.90 15.96
C GLY A 41 20.31 24.78 17.43
N SER A 42 20.01 23.68 18.13
CA SER A 42 20.24 23.59 19.59
C SER A 42 21.44 22.75 20.02
N TRP A 43 21.98 21.88 19.15
CA TRP A 43 23.10 21.00 19.49
C TRP A 43 24.45 21.48 18.95
N ALA A 44 24.44 22.20 17.82
CA ALA A 44 25.66 22.58 17.09
C ALA A 44 26.30 23.90 17.58
N GLY A 45 25.60 24.69 18.40
CA GLY A 45 26.08 25.97 18.93
C GLY A 45 27.01 25.81 20.14
N GLY A 46 28.23 25.32 19.94
CA GLY A 46 29.31 25.36 20.94
C GLY A 46 29.07 24.63 22.27
N SER A 47 27.99 23.85 22.37
CA SER A 47 27.64 23.13 23.60
C SER A 47 28.46 21.84 23.76
N LEU A 48 28.54 21.34 24.99
CA LEU A 48 29.10 20.02 25.33
C LEU A 48 28.52 18.87 24.46
N LEU A 49 27.29 19.03 23.96
CA LEU A 49 26.60 18.01 23.17
C LEU A 49 26.92 18.09 21.67
N SER A 50 27.73 19.06 21.23
CA SER A 50 28.12 19.21 19.82
C SER A 50 28.84 17.98 19.26
N VAL A 51 29.57 17.23 20.09
CA VAL A 51 30.21 15.95 19.71
C VAL A 51 29.21 14.87 19.31
N LEU A 52 27.97 14.94 19.81
CA LEU A 52 26.90 13.99 19.50
C LEU A 52 26.09 14.38 18.26
N ALA A 53 26.29 15.59 17.72
CA ALA A 53 25.51 16.08 16.59
C ALA A 53 25.66 15.22 15.33
N GLY A 54 26.88 14.73 15.05
CA GLY A 54 27.15 13.82 13.93
C GLY A 54 26.44 12.46 14.07
N PRO A 55 26.71 11.69 15.14
CA PRO A 55 26.02 10.42 15.39
C PRO A 55 24.49 10.53 15.45
N TYR A 56 23.96 11.63 16.00
CA TYR A 56 22.53 11.91 16.00
C TYR A 56 21.99 12.12 14.57
N ALA A 57 22.68 12.91 13.75
CA ALA A 57 22.28 13.12 12.35
C ALA A 57 22.31 11.81 11.54
N GLU A 58 23.29 10.95 11.77
CA GLU A 58 23.36 9.62 11.15
C GLU A 58 22.18 8.73 11.57
N ALA A 59 21.87 8.69 12.87
CA ALA A 59 20.74 7.92 13.38
C ALA A 59 19.39 8.40 12.82
N VAL A 60 19.21 9.73 12.73
CA VAL A 60 18.02 10.33 12.10
C VAL A 60 17.96 9.96 10.62
N GLY A 61 19.07 10.02 9.89
CA GLY A 61 19.15 9.63 8.48
C GLY A 61 18.78 8.15 8.25
N LEU A 62 19.30 7.25 9.09
CA LEU A 62 18.98 5.83 9.03
C LEU A 62 17.50 5.58 9.32
N GLY A 63 16.95 6.22 10.35
CA GLY A 63 15.53 6.13 10.68
C GLY A 63 14.62 6.64 9.55
N LEU A 64 14.95 7.79 8.96
CA LEU A 64 14.23 8.34 7.82
C LEU A 64 14.22 7.38 6.62
N ARG A 65 15.37 6.76 6.32
CA ARG A 65 15.47 5.78 5.23
C ARG A 65 14.58 4.57 5.48
N ALA A 66 14.71 3.94 6.65
CA ALA A 66 13.92 2.76 7.00
C ALA A 66 12.41 3.04 6.93
N MET A 67 11.98 4.18 7.44
CA MET A 67 10.57 4.57 7.43
C MET A 67 10.05 4.89 6.02
N THR A 68 10.91 5.43 5.15
CA THR A 68 10.58 5.69 3.74
C THR A 68 10.36 4.37 3.00
N GLU A 69 11.21 3.37 3.24
CA GLU A 69 11.06 2.03 2.66
C GLU A 69 9.77 1.34 3.15
N LEU A 70 9.39 1.53 4.43
CA LEU A 70 8.13 1.03 4.97
C LEU A 70 6.91 1.69 4.30
N SER A 71 6.92 3.02 4.14
CA SER A 71 5.87 3.74 3.42
C SER A 71 5.69 3.22 1.99
N ALA A 72 6.78 3.03 1.25
CA ALA A 72 6.74 2.48 -0.11
C ALA A 72 6.17 1.06 -0.13
N THR A 73 6.52 0.23 0.85
CA THR A 73 6.00 -1.14 0.99
C THR A 73 4.49 -1.15 1.26
N MET A 74 3.99 -0.23 2.09
CA MET A 74 2.55 -0.07 2.35
C MET A 74 1.80 0.31 1.07
N THR A 75 2.25 1.35 0.36
CA THR A 75 1.62 1.76 -0.90
C THR A 75 1.64 0.62 -1.92
N GLY A 76 2.79 -0.04 -2.11
CA GLY A 76 2.93 -1.18 -3.03
C GLY A 76 2.05 -2.38 -2.65
N THR A 77 1.83 -2.63 -1.36
CA THR A 77 0.91 -3.67 -0.90
C THR A 77 -0.53 -3.32 -1.26
N GLY A 78 -0.93 -2.06 -1.07
CA GLY A 78 -2.24 -1.57 -1.49
C GLY A 78 -2.46 -1.71 -3.00
N ASP A 79 -1.47 -1.35 -3.82
CA ASP A 79 -1.52 -1.53 -5.29
C ASP A 79 -1.62 -3.00 -5.71
N ALA A 80 -0.92 -3.89 -5.01
CA ALA A 80 -0.97 -5.32 -5.28
C ALA A 80 -2.34 -5.93 -4.95
N LEU A 81 -2.96 -5.53 -3.84
CA LEU A 81 -4.30 -5.96 -3.47
C LEU A 81 -5.37 -5.46 -4.44
N ASP A 82 -5.23 -4.23 -4.94
CA ASP A 82 -6.13 -3.65 -5.94
C ASP A 82 -6.06 -4.43 -7.27
N ARG A 83 -4.83 -4.72 -7.74
CA ARG A 83 -4.60 -5.56 -8.92
C ARG A 83 -5.13 -6.98 -8.76
N ALA A 84 -4.90 -7.60 -7.60
CA ALA A 84 -5.44 -8.93 -7.32
C ALA A 84 -6.97 -8.94 -7.40
N SER A 85 -7.62 -7.94 -6.80
CA SER A 85 -9.09 -7.81 -6.83
C SER A 85 -9.62 -7.57 -8.25
N ALA A 86 -8.92 -6.78 -9.06
CA ALA A 86 -9.26 -6.59 -10.47
C ALA A 86 -9.16 -7.90 -11.28
N ASN A 87 -8.06 -8.64 -11.13
CA ASN A 87 -7.84 -9.91 -11.83
C ASN A 87 -8.90 -10.96 -11.45
N THR A 88 -9.27 -11.03 -10.16
CA THR A 88 -10.34 -11.92 -9.71
C THR A 88 -11.67 -11.57 -10.38
N ARG A 89 -12.05 -10.29 -10.45
CA ARG A 89 -13.29 -9.85 -11.12
C ARG A 89 -13.32 -10.22 -12.61
N GLU A 90 -12.19 -10.03 -13.29
CA GLU A 90 -12.07 -10.39 -14.71
C GLU A 90 -12.24 -11.90 -14.91
N THR A 91 -11.60 -12.69 -14.05
CA THR A 91 -11.68 -14.16 -14.10
C THR A 91 -13.08 -14.67 -13.81
N GLU A 92 -13.75 -14.12 -12.78
CA GLU A 92 -15.14 -14.46 -12.44
C GLU A 92 -16.08 -14.17 -13.61
N ARG A 93 -15.97 -12.98 -14.21
CA ARG A 93 -16.77 -12.58 -15.37
C ARG A 93 -16.54 -13.51 -16.55
N ALA A 94 -15.29 -13.81 -16.89
CA ALA A 94 -14.96 -14.72 -17.98
C ALA A 94 -15.52 -16.13 -17.73
N GLY A 95 -15.48 -16.61 -16.48
CA GLY A 95 -16.05 -17.88 -16.06
C GLY A 95 -17.58 -17.93 -16.23
N GLU A 96 -18.29 -16.89 -15.79
CA GLU A 96 -19.74 -16.79 -15.97
C GLU A 96 -20.17 -16.72 -17.43
N GLU A 97 -19.44 -15.95 -18.25
CA GLU A 97 -19.69 -15.86 -19.69
C GLU A 97 -19.43 -17.19 -20.38
N GLY A 98 -18.39 -17.92 -19.99
CA GLY A 98 -18.10 -19.27 -20.48
C GLY A 98 -19.18 -20.28 -20.09
N ALA A 99 -19.61 -20.26 -18.83
CA ALA A 99 -20.68 -21.12 -18.33
C ALA A 99 -22.01 -20.88 -19.07
N ARG A 100 -22.36 -19.61 -19.32
CA ARG A 100 -23.54 -19.23 -20.12
C ARG A 100 -23.45 -19.78 -21.55
N ARG A 101 -22.32 -19.61 -22.23
CA ARG A 101 -22.13 -20.16 -23.59
C ARG A 101 -22.30 -21.68 -23.64
N ILE A 102 -21.77 -22.40 -22.64
CA ILE A 102 -21.92 -23.86 -22.57
C ILE A 102 -23.40 -24.22 -22.35
N ALA A 103 -24.10 -23.54 -21.45
CA ALA A 103 -25.52 -23.77 -21.21
C ALA A 103 -26.37 -23.51 -22.46
N ASP A 104 -26.07 -22.45 -23.23
CA ASP A 104 -26.75 -22.11 -24.49
C ASP A 104 -26.51 -23.20 -25.55
N LEU A 105 -25.29 -23.72 -25.67
CA LEU A 105 -24.98 -24.82 -26.59
C LEU A 105 -25.72 -26.12 -26.22
N LEU A 106 -25.80 -26.44 -24.94
CA LEU A 106 -26.48 -27.65 -24.46
C LEU A 106 -28.01 -27.55 -24.56
N SER A 107 -28.56 -26.33 -24.46
CA SER A 107 -30.00 -26.08 -24.56
C SER A 107 -30.48 -25.91 -26.01
N GLY A 108 -29.62 -25.45 -26.93
CA GLY A 108 -29.90 -25.37 -28.37
C GLY A 108 -29.73 -26.66 -29.16
N GLY A 109 -29.07 -27.69 -28.61
CA GLY A 109 -28.80 -28.98 -29.27
C GLY A 109 -29.92 -30.02 -29.17
N ARG A 110 -31.14 -29.65 -28.74
CA ARG A 110 -32.32 -30.54 -28.67
C ARG A 110 -33.42 -30.10 -29.65
N ALA A 111 -33.10 -30.05 -30.93
CA ALA A 111 -34.06 -30.04 -32.04
C ALA A 111 -33.55 -31.01 -33.10
#